data_AF-A0A967BAN8-F1
#
_entry.id   AF-A0A967BAN8-F1
#
_cell.length_a   1.000
_cell.length_b   1.000
_cell.length_c   1.000
_cell.angle_alpha   90.00
_cell.angle_beta   90.00
_cell.angle_gamma   90.00
#
_symmetry.space_group_name_H-M   'P 1'
#
loop_
_entity.id
_entity.type
_entity.pdbx_description
1 polymer ?
#
loop_
_entity_poly.entity_id
_entity_poly.type
_entity_poly.pdbx_seq_one_letter_code
_entity_poly.pdbx_strand_id
1 'polypeptide(L)' 'MCCSETGSSSVSETDLHRFFQASLREVDPAVASAIGAELERQRDGIELIASENMVSEAVLQAQG' A
#
# COMPACT_ATOMS: atom_id res chain seq x y z
N MET A 1 26.28 -21.49 25.57
CA MET A 1 25.57 -22.17 24.46
C MET A 1 24.16 -22.52 24.94
N CYS A 2 23.20 -21.64 24.68
CA CYS A 2 21.76 -21.95 24.75
C CYS A 2 21.09 -20.97 23.79
N CYS A 3 20.95 -21.41 22.55
CA CYS A 3 20.12 -20.73 21.56
C CYS A 3 18.67 -20.88 22.02
N SER A 4 18.04 -19.79 22.42
CA SER A 4 16.60 -19.77 22.66
C SER A 4 15.92 -19.74 21.30
N GLU A 5 15.22 -20.82 20.99
CA GLU A 5 14.55 -21.09 19.73
C GLU A 5 13.52 -19.99 19.42
N THR A 6 13.57 -19.54 18.16
CA THR A 6 12.64 -18.62 17.53
C THR A 6 11.21 -19.10 17.66
N GLY A 7 10.35 -18.28 18.25
CA GLY A 7 8.91 -18.53 18.39
C GLY A 7 8.23 -18.73 17.03
N SER A 8 7.69 -19.92 16.81
CA SER A 8 6.75 -20.21 15.73
C SER A 8 5.45 -19.46 15.99
N SER A 9 5.20 -18.39 15.24
CA SER A 9 3.91 -17.69 15.24
C SER A 9 3.04 -18.31 14.15
N SER A 10 2.11 -19.19 14.54
CA SER A 10 1.10 -19.72 13.63
C SER A 10 0.13 -18.60 13.25
N VAL A 11 0.24 -18.07 12.03
CA VAL A 11 -0.69 -17.08 11.49
C VAL A 11 -2.10 -17.67 11.47
N SER A 12 -3.07 -16.99 12.09
CA SER A 12 -4.43 -17.49 12.19
C SER A 12 -5.21 -17.30 10.88
N GLU A 13 -6.19 -18.17 10.62
CA GLU A 13 -7.04 -18.12 9.42
C GLU A 13 -7.79 -16.76 9.30
N THR A 14 -8.14 -16.17 10.44
CA THR A 14 -8.78 -14.84 10.50
C THR A 14 -7.83 -13.71 10.11
N ASP A 15 -6.54 -13.81 10.43
CA ASP A 15 -5.55 -12.78 10.07
C ASP A 15 -5.30 -12.77 8.57
N LEU A 16 -5.24 -13.95 7.93
CA LEU A 16 -5.16 -14.05 6.48
C LEU A 16 -6.40 -13.49 5.80
N HIS A 17 -7.59 -13.79 6.34
CA HIS A 17 -8.84 -13.27 5.82
C HIS A 17 -8.88 -11.73 5.85
N ARG A 18 -8.47 -11.13 6.98
CA ARG A 18 -8.34 -9.68 7.09
C ARG A 18 -7.30 -9.12 6.11
N PHE A 19 -6.14 -9.77 6.00
CA PHE A 19 -5.05 -9.30 5.14
C PHE A 19 -5.47 -9.14 3.67
N PHE A 20 -6.25 -10.08 3.13
CA PHE A 20 -6.67 -10.05 1.73
C PHE A 20 -7.94 -9.23 1.44
N GLN A 21 -8.74 -8.91 2.46
CA GLN A 21 -10.06 -8.28 2.24
C GLN A 21 -10.19 -6.88 2.82
N ALA A 22 -9.41 -6.53 3.84
CA ALA A 22 -9.47 -5.21 4.43
C ALA A 22 -8.87 -4.17 3.47
N SER A 23 -9.43 -2.96 3.49
CA SER A 23 -8.93 -1.88 2.66
C SER A 23 -7.56 -1.39 3.14
N LEU A 24 -6.77 -0.80 2.24
CA LEU A 24 -5.47 -0.22 2.61
C LEU A 24 -5.58 0.80 3.75
N ARG A 25 -6.65 1.58 3.80
CA ARG A 25 -6.86 2.57 4.87
C ARG A 25 -7.11 1.92 6.24
N GLU A 26 -7.72 0.74 6.27
CA GLU A 26 -7.97 -0.01 7.51
C GLU A 26 -6.73 -0.78 7.97
N VAL A 27 -5.95 -1.31 7.03
CA VAL A 27 -4.73 -2.07 7.32
C VAL A 27 -3.55 -1.15 7.64
N ASP A 28 -3.37 -0.10 6.84
CA ASP A 28 -2.28 0.88 6.95
C ASP A 28 -2.78 2.32 6.63
N PRO A 29 -3.37 3.01 7.62
CA PRO A 29 -3.84 4.38 7.44
C PRO A 29 -2.71 5.39 7.15
N ALA A 30 -1.48 5.10 7.57
CA ALA A 30 -0.35 5.99 7.34
C ALA A 30 0.05 5.99 5.86
N VAL A 31 0.16 4.81 5.25
CA VAL A 31 0.41 4.67 3.80
C VAL A 31 -0.75 5.25 2.99
N ALA A 32 -1.99 4.96 3.38
CA ALA A 32 -3.16 5.54 2.70
C ALA A 32 -3.15 7.09 2.72
N SER A 33 -2.74 7.69 3.84
CA SER A 33 -2.60 9.15 3.96
C SER A 33 -1.47 9.69 3.10
N ALA A 34 -0.33 8.98 3.02
CA ALA A 34 0.81 9.40 2.21
C ALA A 34 0.48 9.37 0.70
N ILE A 35 -0.22 8.33 0.24
CA ILE A 35 -0.72 8.24 -1.14
C ILE A 35 -1.67 9.41 -1.45
N GLY A 36 -2.57 9.75 -0.52
CA GLY A 36 -3.49 10.88 -0.67
C GLY A 36 -2.77 12.22 -0.80
N ALA A 37 -1.77 12.47 0.06
CA ALA A 37 -0.98 13.69 0.01
C ALA A 37 -0.17 13.82 -1.30
N GLU A 38 0.40 12.72 -1.81
CA GLU A 38 1.12 12.75 -3.08
C GLU A 38 0.17 12.97 -4.27
N LEU A 39 -1.04 12.41 -4.23
CA LEU A 39 -2.06 12.67 -5.24
C LEU A 39 -2.46 14.15 -5.30
N GLU A 40 -2.58 14.81 -4.13
CA GLU A 40 -2.82 16.26 -4.08
C GLU A 40 -1.63 17.03 -4.66
N ARG A 41 -0.39 16.68 -4.30
CA ARG A 41 0.82 17.29 -4.85
C ARG A 41 0.87 17.21 -6.38
N GLN A 42 0.53 16.05 -6.96
CA GLN A 42 0.49 15.85 -8.41
C GLN A 42 -0.63 16.65 -9.10
N ARG A 43 -1.75 16.90 -8.42
CA ARG A 43 -2.88 17.66 -8.97
C ARG A 43 -2.65 19.17 -8.96
N ASP A 44 -1.97 19.67 -7.93
CA ASP A 44 -1.70 21.09 -7.76
C ASP A 44 -0.42 21.53 -8.50
N GLY A 45 0.47 20.59 -8.82
CA GLY A 45 1.72 20.83 -9.52
C GLY A 45 1.58 20.88 -11.05
N ILE A 46 2.41 21.71 -11.70
CA ILE A 46 2.65 21.61 -13.14
C ILE A 46 3.87 20.73 -13.34
N GLU A 47 3.66 19.52 -13.85
CA GLU A 47 4.75 18.57 -14.08
C GLU A 47 5.49 18.90 -15.39
N LEU A 48 6.77 19.27 -15.26
CA LEU A 48 7.65 19.69 -16.37
C LEU A 48 8.71 18.64 -16.71
N ILE A 49 8.65 17.47 -16.09
CA ILE A 49 9.60 16.38 -16.29
C ILE A 49 9.11 15.53 -17.47
N ALA A 50 9.83 15.56 -18.58
CA ALA A 50 9.40 14.92 -19.83
C ALA A 50 9.26 13.38 -19.77
N SER A 51 9.90 12.72 -18.80
CA SER A 51 9.81 11.28 -18.60
C SER A 51 8.63 10.86 -17.72
N GLU A 52 7.99 11.78 -17.03
CA GLU A 52 6.86 11.49 -16.14
C GLU A 52 5.53 11.69 -16.86
N ASN A 53 4.51 10.92 -16.45
CA ASN A 53 3.21 10.97 -17.07
C ASN A 53 2.11 10.57 -16.08
N MET A 54 0.88 11.02 -16.33
CA MET A 54 -0.30 10.56 -15.60
C MET A 54 -0.94 9.37 -16.32
N VAL A 55 -1.13 8.29 -15.59
CA VAL A 55 -1.69 7.04 -16.11
C VAL A 55 -3.21 7.03 -15.95
N SER A 56 -3.93 6.39 -16.88
CA SER A 56 -5.39 6.29 -16.79
C SER A 56 -5.82 5.34 -15.66
N GLU A 57 -7.01 5.59 -15.12
CA GLU A 57 -7.58 4.74 -14.06
C GLU A 57 -7.68 3.27 -14.50
N ALA A 58 -8.02 3.01 -15.76
CA ALA A 58 -8.12 1.65 -16.29
C ALA A 58 -6.80 0.87 -16.21
N VAL A 59 -5.66 1.55 -16.41
CA VAL A 59 -4.34 0.91 -16.29
C VAL A 59 -3.97 0.67 -14.82
N LEU A 60 -4.32 1.61 -13.92
CA LEU A 60 -4.12 1.43 -12.48
C LEU A 60 -4.96 0.27 -11.92
N GLN A 61 -6.22 0.16 -12.34
CA GLN A 61 -7.11 -0.95 -11.96
C GLN A 61 -6.57 -2.31 -12.44
N ALA A 62 -5.91 -2.35 -13.61
CA ALA A 62 -5.30 -3.57 -14.13
C ALA A 62 -4.03 -3.99 -13.36
N GLN A 63 -3.37 -3.05 -12.67
CA GLN A 63 -2.17 -3.34 -11.87
C GLN A 63 -2.50 -4.16 -10.60
N GLY A 64 -3.69 -3.95 -10.01
CA GLY A 64 -4.16 -4.64 -8.81
C GLY A 64 -4.13 -3.77 -7.56
#